data_AF-A0A7C5B792-F1
#
_entry.id   AF-A0A7C5B792-F1
#
_cell.length_a   1.000
_cell.length_b   1.000
_cell.length_c   1.000
_cell.angle_alpha   90.00
_cell.angle_beta   90.00
_cell.angle_gamma   90.00
#
_symmetry.space_group_name_H-M   'P 1'
#
loop_
_entity.id
_entity.type
_entity.pdbx_description
1 polymer ?
#
loop_
_entity_poly.entity_id
_entity_poly.type
_entity_poly.pdbx_seq_one_letter_code
_entity_poly.pdbx_strand_id
1 'polypeptide(L)'
;MRMTFAICASLLFLSSSLAYAILTLEDLDKKEMECIVIGGIILDKRDGELRIRSISPEMKMSVGNFDGDVILSNVMNGSKIEGIDRICEEIGEWSVRFHVNANEKRTYFVKPSADNETVFAVIGDSQGNNRMLASALENASEVAEFVIHCGDLTPSGRDIEYDEVEKVFNDSKIPVYTTIGNHDVKNNGSKEYRKRFAPLRYSFIYEGIAFVFLDTSDLKIDDDEIHWLGREFSKYKDAKERVIVTHVPSLDPFGLGHALEEDSCEKIQKFARDNAVSAVFSGHIHAYDLRNVNGTEYLISGGAGASLVNGTHHYVLVRYSQGRFSYEHVPLVTDKDEMNITIRSKSKEVVFTYEDLFRLPMVDGNSSYENQFGNVMGKGNYKGVEFSVLLSYVGGMKDGEVLKVYSSDGYIQIFCYWNVYPNETYLELQGKMILAIEYNGEQIPSWEDGPRVAMLPNDCLYSNKDCEMTSYQGQGYYQYPSAGARWSKCVCVIEVCS
;
A
#
# COMPACT_ATOMS: atom_id res chain seq x y z
N MET A 1 -19.25 21.92 77.70
CA MET A 1 -19.96 20.89 76.90
C MET A 1 -20.13 21.48 75.51
N ARG A 2 -19.36 21.19 74.46
CA ARG A 2 -18.67 19.97 74.00
C ARG A 2 -17.35 20.32 73.27
N MET A 3 -16.30 19.54 73.53
CA MET A 3 -15.22 19.19 72.57
C MET A 3 -15.86 18.43 71.39
N THR A 4 -15.37 18.47 70.15
CA THR A 4 -14.23 17.71 69.61
C THR A 4 -14.13 18.03 68.10
N PHE A 5 -12.97 17.73 67.47
CA PHE A 5 -12.62 17.70 66.03
C PHE A 5 -11.71 18.82 65.53
N ALA A 6 -10.39 18.60 65.60
CA ALA A 6 -9.42 19.07 64.60
C ALA A 6 -8.00 18.51 64.88
N ILE A 7 -7.83 17.17 64.88
CA ILE A 7 -6.49 16.56 64.73
C ILE A 7 -6.66 15.36 63.80
N CYS A 8 -6.59 15.60 62.49
CA CYS A 8 -6.36 14.57 61.44
C CYS A 8 -6.13 15.16 60.03
N ALA A 9 -6.21 16.48 59.82
CA ALA A 9 -6.10 17.07 58.48
C ALA A 9 -4.67 17.49 58.06
N SER A 10 -3.69 17.49 58.97
CA SER A 10 -2.37 18.09 58.71
C SER A 10 -1.26 17.10 58.31
N LEU A 11 -1.53 15.79 58.27
CA LEU A 11 -0.56 14.77 57.82
C LEU A 11 -0.84 14.22 56.41
N LEU A 12 -2.04 14.43 55.85
CA LEU A 12 -2.41 13.97 54.50
C LEU A 12 -2.07 14.97 53.38
N PHE A 13 -1.82 16.24 53.71
CA PHE A 13 -1.41 17.28 52.73
C PHE A 13 0.10 17.37 52.51
N LEU A 14 0.90 16.77 53.40
CA LEU A 14 2.35 16.69 53.23
C LEU A 14 2.75 15.54 52.30
N SER A 15 2.00 14.42 52.26
CA SER A 15 2.33 13.30 51.38
C SER A 15 1.93 13.55 49.93
N SER A 16 0.83 14.28 49.67
CA SER A 16 0.40 14.62 48.31
C SER A 16 1.26 15.73 47.69
N SER A 17 1.72 16.70 48.49
CA SER A 17 2.65 17.72 48.01
C SER A 17 4.08 17.20 47.84
N LEU A 18 4.55 16.26 48.68
CA LEU A 18 5.81 15.55 48.42
C LEU A 18 5.72 14.65 47.18
N ALA A 19 4.63 13.89 47.01
CA ALA A 19 4.44 13.06 45.83
C ALA A 19 4.33 13.89 44.54
N TYR A 20 3.64 15.03 44.58
CA TYR A 20 3.56 15.96 43.45
C TYR A 20 4.91 16.65 43.18
N ALA A 21 5.66 17.01 44.22
CA ALA A 21 7.00 17.57 44.09
C ALA A 21 8.02 16.55 43.57
N ILE A 22 7.91 15.27 43.98
CA ILE A 22 8.75 14.16 43.51
C ILE A 22 8.41 13.83 42.06
N LEU A 23 7.12 13.77 41.68
CA LEU A 23 6.68 13.63 40.28
C LEU A 23 7.18 14.79 39.40
N THR A 24 7.16 16.03 39.90
CA THR A 24 7.71 17.16 39.13
C THR A 24 9.24 17.19 39.08
N LEU A 25 9.95 16.64 40.06
CA LEU A 25 11.42 16.58 40.06
C LEU A 25 11.96 15.44 39.18
N GLU A 26 11.28 14.29 39.12
CA GLU A 26 11.63 13.20 38.19
C GLU A 26 11.41 13.59 36.72
N ASP A 27 10.40 14.43 36.43
CA ASP A 27 10.15 14.95 35.08
C ASP A 27 11.05 16.15 34.70
N LEU A 28 11.70 16.81 35.67
CA LEU A 28 12.57 17.97 35.42
C LEU A 28 13.99 17.61 34.95
N ASP A 29 14.42 16.35 35.12
CA ASP A 29 15.77 15.89 34.74
C ASP A 29 15.80 14.97 33.49
N LYS A 30 14.63 14.58 32.94
CA LYS A 30 14.58 13.86 31.66
C LYS A 30 14.82 14.84 30.51
N LYS A 31 16.07 14.94 30.07
CA LYS A 31 16.39 15.59 28.79
C LYS A 31 15.59 14.91 27.68
N GLU A 32 14.95 15.72 26.83
CA GLU A 32 14.20 15.20 25.69
C GLU A 32 15.15 14.41 24.77
N MET A 33 14.70 13.23 24.32
CA MET A 33 15.46 12.41 23.37
C MET A 33 15.75 13.21 22.10
N GLU A 34 17.03 13.32 21.77
CA GLU A 34 17.53 13.90 20.53
C GLU A 34 17.68 12.80 19.48
N CYS A 35 17.00 12.92 18.35
CA CYS A 35 17.16 11.99 17.24
C CYS A 35 17.18 12.74 15.91
N ILE A 36 18.24 12.51 15.12
CA ILE A 36 18.37 13.00 13.75
C ILE A 36 18.62 11.80 12.86
N VAL A 37 17.82 11.64 11.81
CA VAL A 37 17.94 10.56 10.85
C VAL A 37 18.14 11.16 9.45
N ILE A 38 19.14 10.67 8.73
CA ILE A 38 19.39 10.94 7.31
C ILE A 38 19.30 9.60 6.59
N GLY A 39 18.46 9.52 5.57
CA GLY A 39 18.21 8.25 4.87
C GLY A 39 17.13 7.38 5.53
N GLY A 40 16.37 7.93 6.48
CA GLY A 40 15.26 7.22 7.12
C GLY A 40 14.22 8.19 7.68
N ILE A 41 13.05 7.66 8.03
CA ILE A 41 11.98 8.37 8.70
C ILE A 41 11.71 7.75 10.07
N ILE A 42 11.38 8.58 11.06
CA ILE A 42 10.96 8.11 12.38
C ILE A 42 9.48 7.75 12.29
N LEU A 43 9.14 6.48 12.51
CA LEU A 43 7.77 5.99 12.52
C LEU A 43 7.11 6.19 13.88
N ASP A 44 7.86 5.93 14.95
CA ASP A 44 7.37 5.99 16.32
C ASP A 44 8.50 6.31 17.30
N LYS A 45 8.15 7.03 18.37
CA LYS A 45 9.07 7.46 19.43
C LYS A 45 8.35 7.29 20.76
N ARG A 46 8.84 6.37 21.59
CA ARG A 46 8.32 6.09 22.94
C ARG A 46 9.46 5.98 23.95
N ASP A 47 9.13 6.07 25.23
CA ASP A 47 10.08 5.75 26.31
C ASP A 47 10.58 4.30 26.13
N GLY A 48 11.87 4.14 25.81
CA GLY A 48 12.52 2.85 25.64
C GLY A 48 12.40 2.21 24.25
N GLU A 49 11.70 2.80 23.28
CA GLU A 49 11.62 2.27 21.90
C GLU A 49 11.60 3.37 20.84
N LEU A 50 12.45 3.22 19.81
CA LEU A 50 12.54 4.10 18.64
C LEU A 50 12.39 3.29 17.37
N ARG A 51 11.36 3.56 16.56
CA ARG A 51 11.12 2.88 15.29
C ARG A 51 11.48 3.78 14.12
N ILE A 52 12.34 3.29 13.24
CA ILE A 52 12.80 4.02 12.05
C ILE A 52 12.64 3.12 10.82
N ARG A 53 12.07 3.67 9.74
CA ARG A 53 12.08 3.03 8.42
C ARG A 53 13.19 3.61 7.58
N SER A 54 14.05 2.77 7.00
CA SER A 54 15.04 3.23 6.03
C SER A 54 14.36 3.63 4.72
N ILE A 55 14.70 4.80 4.19
CA ILE A 55 14.27 5.26 2.85
C ILE A 55 15.45 5.33 1.87
N SER A 56 16.60 4.78 2.27
CA SER A 56 17.78 4.63 1.44
C SER A 56 18.59 3.39 1.85
N PRO A 57 19.42 2.85 0.96
CA PRO A 57 20.36 1.76 1.28
C PRO A 57 21.30 2.09 2.43
N GLU A 58 21.90 3.28 2.38
CA GLU A 58 22.73 3.82 3.45
C GLU A 58 21.93 4.75 4.34
N MET A 59 22.06 4.61 5.67
CA MET A 59 21.39 5.49 6.62
C MET A 59 22.36 5.95 7.70
N LYS A 60 22.20 7.20 8.15
CA LYS A 60 22.89 7.76 9.30
C LYS A 60 21.86 8.18 10.33
N MET A 61 22.03 7.72 11.57
CA MET A 61 21.24 8.24 12.68
C MET A 61 22.15 8.82 13.77
N SER A 62 21.68 9.83 14.47
CA SER A 62 22.31 10.34 15.68
C SER A 62 21.28 10.37 16.80
N VAL A 63 21.57 9.67 17.89
CA VAL A 63 20.66 9.50 19.04
C VAL A 63 21.35 9.97 20.30
N GLY A 64 20.67 10.76 21.13
CA GLY A 64 21.13 11.21 22.45
C GLY A 64 19.97 11.35 23.43
N ASN A 65 20.28 11.34 24.73
CA ASN A 65 19.31 11.29 25.81
C ASN A 65 18.30 10.15 25.64
N PHE A 66 18.78 8.95 25.26
CA PHE A 66 17.94 7.78 25.01
C PHE A 66 18.61 6.52 25.56
N ASP A 67 17.82 5.72 26.25
CA ASP A 67 18.18 4.37 26.70
C ASP A 67 17.03 3.45 26.34
N GLY A 68 17.24 2.56 25.37
CA GLY A 68 16.15 1.76 24.81
C GLY A 68 16.50 1.07 23.50
N ASP A 69 15.51 0.40 22.94
CA ASP A 69 15.65 -0.37 21.71
C ASP A 69 15.38 0.50 20.48
N VAL A 70 16.27 0.42 19.50
CA VAL A 70 16.07 0.96 18.17
C VAL A 70 15.67 -0.19 17.26
N ILE A 71 14.53 -0.04 16.58
CA ILE A 71 14.03 -0.98 15.58
C ILE A 71 14.13 -0.29 14.23
N LEU A 72 14.97 -0.83 13.36
CA LEU A 72 15.09 -0.41 11.97
C LEU A 72 14.31 -1.37 11.09
N SER A 73 13.49 -0.86 10.18
CA SER A 73 12.84 -1.64 9.12
C SER A 73 13.28 -1.17 7.74
N ASN A 74 13.03 -1.99 6.71
CA ASN A 74 13.36 -1.68 5.32
C ASN A 74 14.88 -1.53 5.08
N VAL A 75 15.68 -2.30 5.81
CA VAL A 75 17.15 -2.31 5.72
C VAL A 75 17.59 -3.44 4.81
N MET A 76 18.52 -3.19 3.88
CA MET A 76 19.07 -4.24 3.00
C MET A 76 19.73 -5.37 3.80
N ASN A 77 19.53 -6.61 3.38
CA ASN A 77 20.11 -7.79 4.01
C ASN A 77 21.64 -7.73 3.97
N GLY A 78 22.26 -8.25 5.01
CA GLY A 78 23.71 -8.17 5.20
C GLY A 78 24.24 -6.76 5.47
N SER A 79 23.37 -5.76 5.72
CA SER A 79 23.82 -4.44 6.15
C SER A 79 24.53 -4.50 7.49
N LYS A 80 25.65 -3.78 7.59
CA LYS A 80 26.38 -3.60 8.85
C LYS A 80 25.94 -2.30 9.51
N ILE A 81 25.74 -2.38 10.82
CA ILE A 81 25.50 -1.19 11.65
C ILE A 81 26.81 -0.87 12.37
N GLU A 82 27.43 0.26 12.03
CA GLU A 82 28.61 0.78 12.71
C GLU A 82 28.19 1.66 13.89
N GLY A 83 28.99 1.64 14.96
CA GLY A 83 28.76 2.44 16.17
C GLY A 83 27.96 1.72 17.26
N ILE A 84 27.52 0.49 17.02
CA ILE A 84 26.89 -0.37 18.03
C ILE A 84 27.91 -1.32 18.68
N ASP A 85 27.75 -1.56 19.97
CA ASP A 85 28.59 -2.51 20.71
C ASP A 85 28.12 -3.97 20.51
N ARG A 86 26.83 -4.19 20.20
CA ARG A 86 26.21 -5.50 19.94
C ARG A 86 24.90 -5.37 19.15
N ILE A 87 24.70 -6.19 18.11
CA ILE A 87 23.35 -6.41 17.51
C ILE A 87 22.56 -7.29 18.49
N CYS A 88 21.37 -6.86 18.87
CA CYS A 88 20.57 -7.58 19.88
C CYS A 88 19.75 -8.71 19.26
N GLU A 89 19.11 -8.48 18.10
CA GLU A 89 18.26 -9.46 17.43
C GLU A 89 17.97 -9.03 15.98
N GLU A 90 18.10 -9.95 15.02
CA GLU A 90 17.45 -9.81 13.71
C GLU A 90 15.98 -10.20 13.88
N ILE A 91 15.07 -9.24 13.73
CA ILE A 91 13.63 -9.45 13.97
C ILE A 91 12.97 -9.57 12.60
N GLY A 92 13.12 -10.75 12.00
CA GLY A 92 12.83 -10.97 10.59
C GLY A 92 14.01 -10.59 9.70
N GLU A 93 13.96 -10.98 8.43
CA GLU A 93 15.11 -10.91 7.52
C GLU A 93 15.56 -9.46 7.17
N TRP A 94 14.73 -8.43 7.43
CA TRP A 94 14.96 -7.04 6.97
C TRP A 94 14.62 -5.97 8.02
N SER A 95 14.46 -6.40 9.28
CA SER A 95 14.37 -5.50 10.42
C SER A 95 15.41 -5.84 11.49
N VAL A 96 16.12 -4.83 11.96
CA VAL A 96 17.19 -4.99 12.93
C VAL A 96 16.80 -4.31 14.23
N ARG A 97 16.88 -5.03 15.34
CA ARG A 97 16.78 -4.47 16.69
C ARG A 97 18.15 -4.43 17.34
N PHE A 98 18.50 -3.26 17.87
CA PHE A 98 19.66 -3.12 18.72
C PHE A 98 19.39 -2.14 19.86
N HIS A 99 20.03 -2.39 20.98
CA HIS A 99 19.90 -1.54 22.15
C HIS A 99 20.85 -0.35 22.06
N VAL A 100 20.36 0.84 22.37
CA VAL A 100 21.13 2.08 22.42
C VAL A 100 21.10 2.60 23.84
N ASN A 101 22.29 2.74 24.44
CA ASN A 101 22.50 3.53 25.64
C ASN A 101 23.30 4.78 25.27
N ALA A 102 22.59 5.90 25.08
CA ALA A 102 23.13 7.15 24.60
C ALA A 102 22.77 8.30 25.56
N ASN A 103 23.36 8.29 26.75
CA ASN A 103 23.31 9.42 27.68
C ASN A 103 23.86 10.73 27.05
N GLU A 104 24.82 10.58 26.14
CA GLU A 104 25.30 11.63 25.24
C GLU A 104 25.06 11.21 23.78
N LYS A 105 25.04 12.18 22.88
CA LYS A 105 24.75 11.96 21.45
C LYS A 105 25.78 11.02 20.80
N ARG A 106 25.31 9.86 20.35
CA ARG A 106 26.06 8.88 19.54
C ARG A 106 25.54 8.85 18.11
N THR A 107 26.40 8.49 17.17
CA THR A 107 26.06 8.36 15.75
C THR A 107 26.25 6.93 15.30
N TYR A 108 25.27 6.41 14.57
CA TYR A 108 25.28 5.07 13.99
C TYR A 108 25.13 5.17 12.48
N PHE A 109 25.77 4.25 11.77
CA PHE A 109 25.73 4.18 10.31
C PHE A 109 25.25 2.80 9.89
N VAL A 110 24.22 2.74 9.06
CA VAL A 110 23.78 1.52 8.39
C VAL A 110 24.38 1.54 7.00
N LYS A 111 25.17 0.51 6.70
CA LYS A 111 25.86 0.37 5.41
C LYS A 111 25.53 -0.99 4.81
N PRO A 112 24.97 -1.04 3.59
CA PRO A 112 24.76 -2.29 2.88
C PRO A 112 26.10 -2.95 2.56
N SER A 113 26.09 -4.26 2.36
CA SER A 113 27.22 -4.94 1.75
C SER A 113 27.29 -4.54 0.28
N ALA A 114 28.47 -4.17 -0.22
CA ALA A 114 28.68 -3.79 -1.60
C ALA A 114 29.01 -5.03 -2.44
N ASP A 115 28.28 -5.22 -3.53
CA ASP A 115 28.62 -6.18 -4.58
C ASP A 115 29.08 -5.47 -5.87
N ASN A 116 29.75 -6.20 -6.76
CA ASN A 116 30.30 -5.62 -8.00
C ASN A 116 29.22 -5.33 -9.07
N GLU A 117 28.02 -5.87 -8.92
CA GLU A 117 26.87 -5.68 -9.81
C GLU A 117 25.69 -5.18 -8.96
N THR A 118 25.06 -4.08 -9.37
CA THR A 118 23.86 -3.58 -8.69
C THR A 118 22.62 -4.07 -9.41
N VAL A 119 21.73 -4.74 -8.69
CA VAL A 119 20.49 -5.30 -9.24
C VAL A 119 19.31 -4.85 -8.41
N PHE A 120 18.32 -4.23 -9.03
CA PHE A 120 17.10 -3.81 -8.36
C PHE A 120 15.88 -4.05 -9.23
N ALA A 121 14.71 -4.18 -8.62
CA ALA A 121 13.45 -4.28 -9.35
C ALA A 121 12.75 -2.91 -9.42
N VAL A 122 12.05 -2.64 -10.52
CA VAL A 122 11.12 -1.53 -10.67
C VAL A 122 9.72 -2.09 -10.84
N ILE A 123 8.78 -1.58 -10.04
CA ILE A 123 7.36 -1.93 -10.05
C ILE A 123 6.50 -0.67 -9.90
N GLY A 124 5.19 -0.76 -10.11
CA GLY A 124 4.29 0.38 -10.03
C GLY A 124 2.84 -0.06 -10.16
N ASP A 125 1.92 0.78 -9.71
CA ASP A 125 0.48 0.59 -9.88
C ASP A 125 -0.02 -0.73 -9.26
N SER A 126 0.31 -0.97 -7.98
CA SER A 126 -0.27 -2.09 -7.24
C SER A 126 -1.75 -1.85 -6.91
N GLN A 127 -2.12 -0.57 -6.69
CA GLN A 127 -3.49 -0.10 -6.45
C GLN A 127 -4.32 -0.99 -5.51
N GLY A 128 -3.70 -1.44 -4.42
CA GLY A 128 -4.34 -2.28 -3.40
C GLY A 128 -4.27 -3.79 -3.64
N ASN A 129 -3.85 -4.26 -4.82
CA ASN A 129 -3.67 -5.70 -5.11
C ASN A 129 -2.45 -6.27 -4.38
N ASN A 130 -2.62 -6.38 -3.08
CA ASN A 130 -1.59 -6.73 -2.11
C ASN A 130 -1.10 -8.17 -2.28
N ARG A 131 -1.91 -9.05 -2.89
CA ARG A 131 -1.46 -10.39 -3.29
C ARG A 131 -0.47 -10.32 -4.45
N MET A 132 -0.79 -9.56 -5.49
CA MET A 132 0.11 -9.37 -6.63
C MET A 132 1.38 -8.63 -6.22
N LEU A 133 1.24 -7.60 -5.39
CA LEU A 133 2.36 -6.88 -4.81
C LEU A 133 3.27 -7.82 -4.00
N ALA A 134 2.70 -8.63 -3.10
CA ALA A 134 3.48 -9.60 -2.32
C ALA A 134 4.21 -10.60 -3.23
N SER A 135 3.53 -11.13 -4.26
CA SER A 135 4.16 -12.01 -5.26
C SER A 135 5.32 -11.31 -5.99
N ALA A 136 5.14 -10.05 -6.40
CA ALA A 136 6.19 -9.27 -7.05
C ALA A 136 7.42 -9.07 -6.16
N LEU A 137 7.20 -8.73 -4.89
CA LEU A 137 8.26 -8.55 -3.91
C LEU A 137 8.99 -9.87 -3.62
N GLU A 138 8.26 -10.98 -3.49
CA GLU A 138 8.86 -12.29 -3.25
C GLU A 138 9.71 -12.74 -4.45
N ASN A 139 9.17 -12.68 -5.68
CA ASN A 139 9.93 -13.04 -6.89
C ASN A 139 11.14 -12.12 -7.12
N ALA A 140 10.98 -10.81 -6.87
CA ALA A 140 12.11 -9.88 -6.97
C ALA A 140 13.19 -10.17 -5.93
N SER A 141 12.84 -10.60 -4.71
CA SER A 141 13.78 -10.88 -3.62
C SER A 141 14.76 -12.02 -3.90
N GLU A 142 14.50 -12.87 -4.90
CA GLU A 142 15.43 -13.93 -5.31
C GLU A 142 16.71 -13.38 -5.98
N VAL A 143 16.65 -12.16 -6.53
CA VAL A 143 17.69 -11.64 -7.43
C VAL A 143 18.03 -10.17 -7.16
N ALA A 144 17.04 -9.34 -6.83
CA ALA A 144 17.22 -7.92 -6.60
C ALA A 144 17.64 -7.64 -5.15
N GLU A 145 18.39 -6.55 -4.97
CA GLU A 145 18.86 -6.11 -3.65
C GLU A 145 17.85 -5.15 -2.98
N PHE A 146 17.06 -4.45 -3.80
CA PHE A 146 15.95 -3.60 -3.39
C PHE A 146 14.91 -3.46 -4.51
N VAL A 147 13.74 -2.92 -4.17
CA VAL A 147 12.66 -2.61 -5.10
C VAL A 147 12.37 -1.11 -5.10
N ILE A 148 12.18 -0.54 -6.28
CA ILE A 148 11.61 0.79 -6.50
C ILE A 148 10.14 0.65 -6.89
N HIS A 149 9.23 1.22 -6.10
CA HIS A 149 7.80 1.30 -6.43
C HIS A 149 7.43 2.70 -6.95
N CYS A 150 7.00 2.78 -8.21
CA CYS A 150 6.69 4.01 -8.93
C CYS A 150 5.29 4.59 -8.59
N GLY A 151 4.83 4.49 -7.34
CA GLY A 151 3.56 5.07 -6.89
C GLY A 151 2.30 4.27 -7.25
N ASP A 152 1.15 4.82 -6.84
CA ASP A 152 -0.17 4.18 -6.85
C ASP A 152 -0.18 2.87 -6.05
N LEU A 153 0.20 3.00 -4.78
CA LEU A 153 0.18 1.92 -3.79
C LEU A 153 -1.26 1.54 -3.41
N THR A 154 -2.10 2.56 -3.26
CA THR A 154 -3.48 2.44 -2.79
C THR A 154 -4.45 2.85 -3.90
N PRO A 155 -5.67 2.30 -3.94
CA PRO A 155 -6.65 2.70 -4.94
C PRO A 155 -7.26 4.07 -4.65
N SER A 156 -7.30 4.51 -3.38
CA SER A 156 -7.94 5.77 -3.01
C SER A 156 -7.31 6.54 -1.85
N GLY A 157 -6.10 6.19 -1.41
CA GLY A 157 -5.37 6.93 -0.39
C GLY A 157 -6.01 6.89 1.01
N ARG A 158 -6.87 5.90 1.29
CA ARG A 158 -7.50 5.77 2.62
C ARG A 158 -6.54 5.13 3.62
N ASP A 159 -6.66 5.51 4.88
CA ASP A 159 -5.87 4.98 6.00
C ASP A 159 -5.89 3.44 6.05
N ILE A 160 -7.06 2.81 5.91
CA ILE A 160 -7.19 1.35 5.88
C ILE A 160 -6.51 0.69 4.68
N GLU A 161 -6.44 1.37 3.53
CA GLU A 161 -5.73 0.85 2.35
C GLU A 161 -4.22 0.90 2.58
N TYR A 162 -3.73 1.98 3.20
CA TYR A 162 -2.35 2.10 3.63
C TYR A 162 -1.96 1.08 4.68
N ASP A 163 -2.85 0.73 5.63
CA ASP A 163 -2.61 -0.32 6.62
C ASP A 163 -2.36 -1.68 5.93
N GLU A 164 -3.09 -2.00 4.86
CA GLU A 164 -2.88 -3.25 4.12
C GLU A 164 -1.58 -3.24 3.31
N VAL A 165 -1.24 -2.14 2.64
CA VAL A 165 0.07 -2.00 1.96
C VAL A 165 1.22 -2.09 2.95
N GLU A 166 1.09 -1.46 4.11
CA GLU A 166 2.11 -1.47 5.18
C GLU A 166 2.36 -2.89 5.69
N LYS A 167 1.34 -3.74 5.80
CA LYS A 167 1.53 -5.17 6.13
C LYS A 167 2.39 -5.87 5.07
N VAL A 168 2.07 -5.71 3.78
CA VAL A 168 2.86 -6.32 2.70
C VAL A 168 4.32 -5.84 2.73
N PHE A 169 4.56 -4.54 2.95
CA PHE A 169 5.91 -4.01 3.04
C PHE A 169 6.67 -4.46 4.30
N ASN A 170 5.99 -4.67 5.42
CA ASN A 170 6.60 -5.19 6.64
C ASN A 170 6.92 -6.70 6.54
N ASP A 171 6.11 -7.46 5.79
CA ASP A 171 6.33 -8.88 5.52
C ASP A 171 7.31 -9.12 4.34
N SER A 172 7.67 -8.06 3.61
CA SER A 172 8.55 -8.14 2.43
C SER A 172 9.95 -8.65 2.78
N LYS A 173 10.45 -9.56 1.95
CA LYS A 173 11.82 -10.07 2.00
C LYS A 173 12.82 -9.19 1.23
N ILE A 174 12.49 -7.94 0.95
CA ILE A 174 13.35 -7.03 0.18
C ILE A 174 12.91 -5.60 0.49
N PRO A 175 13.84 -4.63 0.66
CA PRO A 175 13.45 -3.27 0.96
C PRO A 175 12.79 -2.60 -0.24
N VAL A 176 11.76 -1.81 0.05
CA VAL A 176 10.96 -1.10 -0.94
C VAL A 176 11.12 0.41 -0.74
N TYR A 177 11.63 1.08 -1.77
CA TYR A 177 11.70 2.54 -1.87
C TYR A 177 10.63 3.00 -2.85
N THR A 178 9.77 3.92 -2.44
CA THR A 178 8.57 4.27 -3.20
C THR A 178 8.50 5.77 -3.48
N THR A 179 7.85 6.13 -4.57
CA THR A 179 7.26 7.46 -4.76
C THR A 179 5.74 7.39 -4.54
N ILE A 180 5.08 8.54 -4.57
CA ILE A 180 3.62 8.65 -4.39
C ILE A 180 2.93 8.83 -5.76
N GLY A 181 1.77 8.21 -5.94
CA GLY A 181 0.95 8.36 -7.16
C GLY A 181 -0.32 9.18 -6.97
N ASN A 182 -1.07 9.40 -8.05
CA ASN A 182 -2.28 10.23 -8.03
C ASN A 182 -3.47 9.54 -7.33
N HIS A 183 -3.46 8.21 -7.20
CA HIS A 183 -4.43 7.50 -6.35
C HIS A 183 -4.10 7.63 -4.87
N ASP A 184 -2.82 7.66 -4.52
CA ASP A 184 -2.32 7.70 -3.14
C ASP A 184 -2.64 8.99 -2.39
N VAL A 185 -2.75 10.12 -3.11
CA VAL A 185 -3.03 11.44 -2.51
C VAL A 185 -4.52 11.69 -2.26
N LYS A 186 -5.40 10.87 -2.82
CA LYS A 186 -6.85 10.95 -2.60
C LYS A 186 -7.15 10.78 -1.10
N ASN A 187 -8.30 11.27 -0.66
CA ASN A 187 -8.72 11.21 0.76
C ASN A 187 -7.67 11.73 1.76
N ASN A 188 -6.83 12.69 1.34
CA ASN A 188 -5.72 13.23 2.14
C ASN A 188 -4.64 12.17 2.49
N GLY A 189 -4.51 11.15 1.64
CA GLY A 189 -3.58 10.03 1.79
C GLY A 189 -2.10 10.41 1.74
N SER A 190 -1.74 11.59 1.23
CA SER A 190 -0.36 12.11 1.30
C SER A 190 0.18 12.27 2.74
N LYS A 191 -0.71 12.39 3.74
CA LYS A 191 -0.32 12.32 5.15
C LYS A 191 -0.01 10.90 5.59
N GLU A 192 -0.86 9.95 5.19
CA GLU A 192 -0.70 8.53 5.53
C GLU A 192 0.55 7.94 4.89
N TYR A 193 0.82 8.28 3.62
CA TYR A 193 2.06 7.93 2.92
C TYR A 193 3.31 8.43 3.66
N ARG A 194 3.35 9.72 4.02
CA ARG A 194 4.52 10.33 4.69
C ARG A 194 4.78 9.76 6.07
N LYS A 195 3.71 9.40 6.78
CA LYS A 195 3.79 8.79 8.11
C LYS A 195 4.36 7.37 8.06
N ARG A 196 4.09 6.62 6.99
CA ARG A 196 4.43 5.18 6.90
C ARG A 196 5.66 4.87 6.05
N PHE A 197 5.86 5.57 4.94
CA PHE A 197 6.76 5.10 3.89
C PHE A 197 7.92 6.04 3.59
N ALA A 198 7.65 7.27 3.16
CA ALA A 198 8.70 8.21 2.77
C ALA A 198 8.19 9.66 2.68
N PRO A 199 9.09 10.67 2.71
CA PRO A 199 8.75 12.01 2.24
C PRO A 199 8.26 11.98 0.78
N LEU A 200 7.47 12.98 0.37
CA LEU A 200 6.97 13.06 -1.02
C LEU A 200 8.13 13.25 -2.02
N ARG A 201 9.24 13.83 -1.57
CA ARG A 201 10.44 14.06 -2.36
C ARG A 201 11.67 13.75 -1.52
N TYR A 202 12.55 12.90 -2.03
CA TYR A 202 13.79 12.50 -1.35
C TYR A 202 14.79 11.94 -2.35
N SER A 203 16.01 11.67 -1.89
CA SER A 203 17.07 11.13 -2.74
C SER A 203 18.04 10.28 -1.95
N PHE A 204 18.73 9.39 -2.65
CA PHE A 204 19.87 8.65 -2.13
C PHE A 204 20.86 8.31 -3.24
N ILE A 205 22.05 7.89 -2.84
CA ILE A 205 23.06 7.32 -3.74
C ILE A 205 23.34 5.90 -3.30
N TYR A 206 23.53 5.00 -4.27
CA TYR A 206 23.92 3.62 -4.03
C TYR A 206 24.81 3.12 -5.17
N GLU A 207 25.97 2.55 -4.84
CA GLU A 207 26.98 2.05 -5.80
C GLU A 207 27.39 3.05 -6.92
N GLY A 208 27.23 4.35 -6.62
CA GLY A 208 27.52 5.46 -7.54
C GLY A 208 26.33 5.87 -8.43
N ILE A 209 25.15 5.30 -8.24
CA ILE A 209 23.91 5.68 -8.91
C ILE A 209 23.12 6.63 -7.98
N ALA A 210 22.84 7.85 -8.43
CA ALA A 210 22.00 8.78 -7.69
C ALA A 210 20.53 8.61 -8.08
N PHE A 211 19.70 8.23 -7.11
CA PHE A 211 18.25 8.10 -7.25
C PHE A 211 17.57 9.30 -6.63
N VAL A 212 16.71 9.99 -7.38
CA VAL A 212 15.90 11.10 -6.88
C VAL A 212 14.42 10.81 -7.14
N PHE A 213 13.65 10.78 -6.05
CA PHE A 213 12.22 10.53 -6.04
C PHE A 213 11.49 11.86 -6.07
N LEU A 214 10.67 12.04 -7.10
CA LEU A 214 9.89 13.24 -7.35
C LEU A 214 8.38 12.90 -7.25
N ASP A 215 7.64 13.78 -6.58
CA ASP A 215 6.19 13.73 -6.50
C ASP A 215 5.60 14.31 -7.78
N THR A 216 4.76 13.55 -8.48
CA THR A 216 3.98 13.98 -9.64
C THR A 216 2.50 13.62 -9.52
N SER A 217 2.05 13.34 -8.29
CA SER A 217 0.69 12.88 -8.01
C SER A 217 -0.41 13.88 -8.40
N ASP A 218 -0.07 15.14 -8.64
CA ASP A 218 -0.98 16.19 -9.11
C ASP A 218 -0.87 16.49 -10.62
N LEU A 219 -0.14 15.63 -11.36
CA LEU A 219 0.10 15.68 -12.80
C LEU A 219 0.99 16.83 -13.28
N LYS A 220 1.62 17.59 -12.37
CA LYS A 220 2.36 18.81 -12.69
C LYS A 220 3.80 18.77 -12.19
N ILE A 221 4.64 19.58 -12.84
CA ILE A 221 5.99 19.91 -12.40
C ILE A 221 6.22 21.42 -12.57
N ASP A 222 6.43 22.12 -11.47
CA ASP A 222 6.76 23.55 -11.44
C ASP A 222 8.27 23.83 -11.46
N ASP A 223 8.63 25.11 -11.55
CA ASP A 223 10.04 25.51 -11.60
C ASP A 223 10.75 25.26 -10.26
N ASP A 224 10.05 25.32 -9.13
CA ASP A 224 10.63 25.06 -7.81
C ASP A 224 11.00 23.58 -7.65
N GLU A 225 10.22 22.68 -8.25
CA GLU A 225 10.51 21.25 -8.36
C GLU A 225 11.74 20.98 -9.23
N ILE A 226 11.86 21.65 -10.38
CA ILE A 226 13.05 21.54 -11.24
C ILE A 226 14.30 22.07 -10.51
N HIS A 227 14.20 23.21 -9.82
CA HIS A 227 15.30 23.73 -9.00
C HIS A 227 15.65 22.80 -7.84
N TRP A 228 14.65 22.18 -7.20
CA TRP A 228 14.86 21.20 -6.15
C TRP A 228 15.61 19.98 -6.68
N LEU A 229 15.19 19.43 -7.83
CA LEU A 229 15.83 18.29 -8.48
C LEU A 229 17.29 18.58 -8.82
N GLY A 230 17.60 19.78 -9.33
CA GLY A 230 18.99 20.22 -9.56
C GLY A 230 19.83 20.30 -8.29
N ARG A 231 19.25 20.75 -7.16
CA ARG A 231 19.94 20.76 -5.86
C ARG A 231 20.22 19.34 -5.36
N GLU A 232 19.29 18.40 -5.55
CA GLU A 232 19.49 17.00 -5.15
C GLU A 232 20.61 16.34 -5.94
N PHE A 233 20.62 16.47 -7.27
CA PHE A 233 21.72 15.96 -8.09
C PHE A 233 23.07 16.61 -7.77
N SER A 234 23.07 17.87 -7.33
CA SER A 234 24.30 18.56 -6.90
C SER A 234 24.92 17.96 -5.62
N LYS A 235 24.13 17.27 -4.78
CA LYS A 235 24.65 16.51 -3.62
C LYS A 235 25.52 15.33 -4.05
N TYR A 236 25.26 14.80 -5.25
CA TYR A 236 25.89 13.60 -5.81
C TYR A 236 26.66 13.94 -7.09
N LYS A 237 27.50 14.99 -7.04
CA LYS A 237 28.27 15.48 -8.20
C LYS A 237 29.14 14.39 -8.84
N ASP A 238 29.62 13.44 -8.04
CA ASP A 238 30.51 12.34 -8.45
C ASP A 238 29.74 11.05 -8.80
N ALA A 239 28.41 11.10 -8.86
CA ALA A 239 27.59 9.97 -9.30
C ALA A 239 27.93 9.56 -10.73
N LYS A 240 28.07 8.26 -10.95
CA LYS A 240 28.27 7.62 -12.25
C LYS A 240 27.02 7.75 -13.11
N GLU A 241 25.85 7.53 -12.50
CA GLU A 241 24.55 7.58 -13.16
C GLU A 241 23.56 8.41 -12.35
N ARG A 242 22.54 8.92 -13.04
CA ARG A 242 21.43 9.66 -12.42
C ARG A 242 20.11 9.07 -12.85
N VAL A 243 19.25 8.80 -11.87
CA VAL A 243 17.93 8.20 -12.04
C VAL A 243 16.88 9.11 -11.40
N ILE A 244 15.82 9.38 -12.15
CA ILE A 244 14.62 10.03 -11.61
C ILE A 244 13.56 8.94 -11.42
N VAL A 245 12.94 8.90 -10.25
CA VAL A 245 11.77 8.06 -9.97
C VAL A 245 10.57 8.96 -9.78
N THR A 246 9.51 8.71 -10.53
CA THR A 246 8.28 9.49 -10.52
C THR A 246 7.09 8.55 -10.69
N HIS A 247 5.86 9.02 -10.48
CA HIS A 247 4.68 8.22 -10.81
C HIS A 247 4.22 8.48 -12.24
N VAL A 248 3.84 9.71 -12.54
CA VAL A 248 3.28 10.08 -13.85
C VAL A 248 4.41 10.26 -14.86
N PRO A 249 4.39 9.56 -16.00
CA PRO A 249 5.44 9.66 -17.00
C PRO A 249 5.36 10.98 -17.78
N SER A 250 6.49 11.41 -18.33
CA SER A 250 6.55 12.52 -19.29
C SER A 250 6.41 12.07 -20.75
N LEU A 251 6.24 10.77 -20.98
CA LEU A 251 6.03 10.16 -22.29
C LEU A 251 4.85 9.20 -22.18
N ASP A 252 3.81 9.46 -22.98
CA ASP A 252 2.70 8.51 -23.14
C ASP A 252 2.96 7.65 -24.38
N PRO A 253 3.19 6.33 -24.21
CA PRO A 253 3.49 5.45 -25.32
C PRO A 253 2.31 5.18 -26.25
N PHE A 254 1.08 5.39 -25.77
CA PHE A 254 -0.16 5.10 -26.48
C PHE A 254 -0.84 6.36 -27.03
N GLY A 255 -0.38 7.54 -26.64
CA GLY A 255 -0.92 8.83 -27.11
C GLY A 255 -2.36 9.08 -26.68
N LEU A 256 -2.73 8.57 -25.50
CA LEU A 256 -4.08 8.66 -24.92
C LEU A 256 -4.25 9.87 -23.98
N GLY A 257 -3.17 10.61 -23.71
CA GLY A 257 -3.18 11.76 -22.82
C GLY A 257 -2.98 11.37 -21.35
N HIS A 258 -2.25 10.29 -21.09
CA HIS A 258 -1.91 9.79 -19.75
C HIS A 258 -0.49 10.18 -19.29
N ALA A 259 0.10 11.23 -19.88
CA ALA A 259 1.34 11.80 -19.39
C ALA A 259 1.06 12.99 -18.45
N LEU A 260 2.13 13.53 -17.87
CA LEU A 260 2.12 14.84 -17.22
C LEU A 260 1.54 15.91 -18.16
N GLU A 261 1.11 17.05 -17.58
CA GLU A 261 0.75 18.22 -18.38
C GLU A 261 1.89 18.63 -19.34
N GLU A 262 1.55 19.18 -20.50
CA GLU A 262 2.50 19.42 -21.60
C GLU A 262 3.74 20.23 -21.17
N ASP A 263 3.55 21.35 -20.45
CA ASP A 263 4.65 22.16 -19.89
C ASP A 263 5.52 21.37 -18.91
N SER A 264 4.90 20.49 -18.12
CA SER A 264 5.60 19.64 -17.15
C SER A 264 6.43 18.55 -17.86
N CYS A 265 5.90 17.97 -18.94
CA CYS A 265 6.65 17.08 -19.82
C CYS A 265 7.89 17.77 -20.40
N GLU A 266 7.73 18.98 -20.95
CA GLU A 266 8.84 19.72 -21.53
C GLU A 266 9.93 20.03 -20.50
N LYS A 267 9.54 20.50 -19.31
CA LYS A 267 10.46 20.82 -18.21
C LYS A 267 11.30 19.62 -17.79
N ILE A 268 10.66 18.48 -17.50
CA ILE A 268 11.38 17.32 -16.98
C ILE A 268 12.22 16.63 -18.05
N GLN A 269 11.76 16.58 -19.31
CA GLN A 269 12.56 16.06 -20.42
C GLN A 269 13.76 16.97 -20.73
N LYS A 270 13.56 18.30 -20.67
CA LYS A 270 14.66 19.26 -20.79
C LYS A 270 15.67 19.09 -19.67
N PHE A 271 15.21 18.99 -18.43
CA PHE A 271 16.08 18.77 -17.28
C PHE A 271 16.87 17.46 -17.41
N ALA A 272 16.20 16.37 -17.80
CA ALA A 272 16.82 15.06 -17.98
C ALA A 272 17.99 15.11 -18.97
N ARG A 273 17.75 15.71 -20.15
CA ARG A 273 18.79 15.90 -21.17
C ARG A 273 19.93 16.79 -20.68
N ASP A 274 19.61 17.94 -20.07
CA ASP A 274 20.62 18.94 -19.70
C ASP A 274 21.50 18.46 -18.51
N ASN A 275 21.04 17.49 -17.73
CA ASN A 275 21.76 16.95 -16.57
C ASN A 275 22.27 15.50 -16.77
N ALA A 276 22.26 15.01 -18.02
CA ALA A 276 22.67 13.65 -18.37
C ALA A 276 22.01 12.59 -17.46
N VAL A 277 20.68 12.66 -17.32
CA VAL A 277 19.91 11.64 -16.63
C VAL A 277 19.94 10.37 -17.46
N SER A 278 20.36 9.29 -16.82
CA SER A 278 20.53 7.98 -17.45
C SER A 278 19.18 7.29 -17.61
N ALA A 279 18.32 7.36 -16.59
CA ALA A 279 17.00 6.76 -16.63
C ALA A 279 15.92 7.53 -15.85
N VAL A 280 14.67 7.38 -16.28
CA VAL A 280 13.46 7.85 -15.61
C VAL A 280 12.51 6.67 -15.45
N PHE A 281 12.14 6.37 -14.21
CA PHE A 281 11.25 5.25 -13.88
C PHE A 281 9.89 5.78 -13.45
N SER A 282 8.82 5.21 -14.01
CA SER A 282 7.43 5.66 -13.84
C SER A 282 6.42 4.51 -13.87
N GLY A 283 5.19 4.80 -13.45
CA GLY A 283 4.03 3.91 -13.48
C GLY A 283 2.89 4.54 -14.28
N HIS A 284 1.70 4.62 -13.69
CA HIS A 284 0.50 5.37 -14.11
C HIS A 284 -0.23 4.84 -15.34
N ILE A 285 0.49 4.38 -16.37
CA ILE A 285 -0.10 3.94 -17.65
C ILE A 285 -0.56 2.48 -17.60
N HIS A 286 -0.32 1.78 -16.48
CA HIS A 286 -0.73 0.39 -16.25
C HIS A 286 -0.25 -0.56 -17.36
N ALA A 287 1.01 -0.40 -17.79
CA ALA A 287 1.64 -1.19 -18.84
C ALA A 287 3.16 -1.24 -18.64
N TYR A 288 3.82 -2.07 -19.44
CA TYR A 288 5.27 -2.02 -19.65
C TYR A 288 5.58 -1.23 -20.93
N ASP A 289 6.47 -0.25 -20.84
CA ASP A 289 7.09 0.41 -22.01
C ASP A 289 8.51 0.84 -21.65
N LEU A 290 9.44 0.70 -22.59
CA LEU A 290 10.83 1.12 -22.44
C LEU A 290 11.28 1.85 -23.71
N ARG A 291 11.69 3.11 -23.55
CA ARG A 291 12.15 3.96 -24.67
C ARG A 291 13.46 4.64 -24.35
N ASN A 292 14.33 4.78 -25.34
CA ASN A 292 15.48 5.67 -25.24
C ASN A 292 15.20 6.98 -25.99
N VAL A 293 15.27 8.10 -25.28
CA VAL A 293 15.09 9.44 -25.85
C VAL A 293 16.30 10.28 -25.49
N ASN A 294 17.09 10.66 -26.51
CA ASN A 294 18.30 11.48 -26.36
C ASN A 294 19.31 10.94 -25.33
N GLY A 295 19.43 9.60 -25.22
CA GLY A 295 20.34 8.96 -24.28
C GLY A 295 19.77 8.69 -22.89
N THR A 296 18.56 9.17 -22.58
CA THR A 296 17.83 8.84 -21.35
C THR A 296 16.86 7.69 -21.61
N GLU A 297 16.89 6.67 -20.74
CA GLU A 297 15.95 5.56 -20.77
C GLU A 297 14.70 5.89 -19.96
N TYR A 298 13.54 5.86 -20.59
CA TYR A 298 12.25 6.06 -19.94
C TYR A 298 11.58 4.69 -19.81
N LEU A 299 11.47 4.22 -18.57
CA LEU A 299 10.80 2.98 -18.22
C LEU A 299 9.46 3.29 -17.57
N ILE A 300 8.42 2.65 -18.09
CA ILE A 300 7.11 2.55 -17.47
C ILE A 300 6.93 1.11 -17.00
N SER A 301 6.62 0.93 -15.73
CA SER A 301 6.36 -0.39 -15.12
C SER A 301 5.12 -0.32 -14.22
N GLY A 302 3.93 -0.24 -14.83
CA GLY A 302 2.65 -0.19 -14.13
C GLY A 302 1.96 -1.55 -13.99
N GLY A 303 2.73 -2.61 -13.72
CA GLY A 303 2.27 -4.00 -13.78
C GLY A 303 1.91 -4.65 -12.45
N ALA A 304 2.05 -3.96 -11.31
CA ALA A 304 2.17 -4.64 -10.02
C ALA A 304 0.82 -5.05 -9.39
N GLY A 305 -0.33 -4.69 -10.00
CA GLY A 305 -1.61 -5.06 -9.40
C GLY A 305 -2.87 -4.49 -10.03
N ALA A 306 -2.81 -3.27 -10.56
CA ALA A 306 -3.92 -2.60 -11.21
C ALA A 306 -4.32 -3.28 -12.54
N SER A 307 -5.58 -3.09 -12.95
CA SER A 307 -6.05 -3.52 -14.27
C SER A 307 -5.19 -2.89 -15.37
N LEU A 308 -4.66 -3.73 -16.25
CA LEU A 308 -3.67 -3.33 -17.24
C LEU A 308 -4.32 -2.73 -18.48
N VAL A 309 -3.73 -1.67 -19.01
CA VAL A 309 -4.08 -1.16 -20.36
C VAL A 309 -3.63 -2.16 -21.42
N ASN A 310 -2.48 -2.82 -21.20
CA ASN A 310 -1.93 -3.84 -22.09
C ASN A 310 -0.92 -4.72 -21.35
N GLY A 311 -0.77 -5.97 -21.79
CA GLY A 311 0.27 -6.88 -21.34
C GLY A 311 -0.13 -7.78 -20.17
N THR A 312 0.86 -8.14 -19.36
CA THR A 312 0.71 -9.02 -18.19
C THR A 312 1.17 -8.28 -16.94
N HIS A 313 0.71 -8.73 -15.77
CA HIS A 313 1.28 -8.25 -14.52
C HIS A 313 2.77 -8.56 -14.51
N HIS A 314 3.58 -7.67 -13.99
CA HIS A 314 5.03 -7.74 -14.13
C HIS A 314 5.76 -6.90 -13.09
N TYR A 315 7.05 -7.20 -13.00
CA TYR A 315 8.07 -6.28 -12.52
C TYR A 315 9.19 -6.21 -13.56
N VAL A 316 10.08 -5.23 -13.41
CA VAL A 316 11.24 -5.09 -14.29
C VAL A 316 12.51 -5.21 -13.47
N LEU A 317 13.32 -6.23 -13.74
CA LEU A 317 14.67 -6.31 -13.17
C LEU A 317 15.58 -5.36 -13.94
N VAL A 318 16.26 -4.49 -13.19
CA VAL A 318 17.24 -3.54 -13.70
C VAL A 318 18.60 -3.90 -13.16
N ARG A 319 19.55 -4.14 -14.06
CA ARG A 319 20.95 -4.44 -13.72
C ARG A 319 21.83 -3.30 -14.19
N TYR A 320 22.63 -2.76 -13.27
CA TYR A 320 23.69 -1.82 -13.60
C TYR A 320 25.03 -2.53 -13.55
N SER A 321 25.67 -2.65 -14.72
CA SER A 321 26.99 -3.25 -14.85
C SER A 321 27.78 -2.55 -15.96
N GLN A 322 29.07 -2.32 -15.72
CA GLN A 322 29.98 -1.71 -16.69
C GLN A 322 29.51 -0.36 -17.27
N GLY A 323 28.82 0.45 -16.45
CA GLY A 323 28.36 1.78 -16.88
C GLY A 323 27.10 1.77 -17.75
N ARG A 324 26.31 0.70 -17.70
CA ARG A 324 25.06 0.59 -18.47
C ARG A 324 23.97 -0.08 -17.65
N PHE A 325 22.73 0.39 -17.84
CA PHE A 325 21.55 -0.32 -17.40
C PHE A 325 21.13 -1.37 -18.44
N SER A 326 20.58 -2.47 -17.94
CA SER A 326 19.85 -3.44 -18.74
C SER A 326 18.55 -3.79 -18.01
N TYR A 327 17.52 -4.09 -18.79
CA TYR A 327 16.15 -4.25 -18.32
C TYR A 327 15.62 -5.60 -18.74
N GLU A 328 15.09 -6.33 -17.79
CA GLU A 328 14.40 -7.59 -18.02
C GLU A 328 12.96 -7.44 -17.53
N HIS A 329 12.03 -7.44 -18.48
CA HIS A 329 10.60 -7.46 -18.18
C HIS A 329 10.23 -8.87 -17.73
N VAL A 330 9.89 -9.02 -16.45
CA VAL A 330 9.55 -10.31 -15.84
C VAL A 330 8.04 -10.38 -15.62
N PRO A 331 7.31 -11.18 -16.42
CA PRO A 331 5.90 -11.43 -16.17
C PRO A 331 5.72 -12.09 -14.81
N LEU A 332 4.85 -11.52 -14.00
CA LEU A 332 4.33 -12.21 -12.85
C LEU A 332 3.38 -13.26 -13.36
N VAL A 333 3.60 -14.49 -12.92
CA VAL A 333 2.55 -15.49 -12.95
C VAL A 333 1.50 -14.95 -12.00
N THR A 334 0.50 -14.27 -12.56
CA THR A 334 -0.76 -14.24 -11.87
C THR A 334 -1.14 -15.69 -11.74
N ASP A 335 -1.47 -16.13 -10.55
CA ASP A 335 -2.20 -17.36 -10.39
C ASP A 335 -3.55 -17.19 -11.10
N LYS A 336 -3.53 -17.30 -12.43
CA LYS A 336 -4.58 -18.01 -13.15
C LYS A 336 -4.74 -19.42 -12.58
N ASP A 337 -3.81 -19.89 -11.73
CA ASP A 337 -3.79 -21.19 -11.08
C ASP A 337 -4.34 -21.23 -9.64
N GLU A 338 -4.86 -20.12 -9.11
CA GLU A 338 -5.86 -20.17 -8.03
C GLU A 338 -7.15 -19.57 -8.57
N MET A 339 -7.76 -20.26 -9.55
CA MET A 339 -9.17 -20.14 -9.93
C MET A 339 -10.08 -20.58 -8.77
N ASN A 340 -9.81 -20.05 -7.58
CA ASN A 340 -10.32 -20.54 -6.33
C ASN A 340 -10.93 -19.39 -5.55
N ILE A 341 -12.01 -19.70 -4.85
CA ILE A 341 -12.64 -18.80 -3.90
C ILE A 341 -12.63 -19.50 -2.55
N THR A 342 -11.98 -18.87 -1.58
CA THR A 342 -11.93 -19.36 -0.22
C THR A 342 -13.13 -18.82 0.54
N ILE A 343 -13.93 -19.72 1.10
CA ILE A 343 -15.03 -19.40 1.99
C ILE A 343 -14.64 -19.86 3.38
N ARG A 344 -14.72 -18.98 4.37
CA ARG A 344 -14.32 -19.31 5.73
C ARG A 344 -15.22 -18.72 6.80
N SER A 345 -15.27 -19.42 7.93
CA SER A 345 -15.80 -18.97 9.20
C SER A 345 -14.76 -19.25 10.28
N LYS A 346 -15.02 -18.82 11.51
CA LYS A 346 -14.10 -19.03 12.64
C LYS A 346 -13.66 -20.48 12.86
N SER A 347 -14.48 -21.46 12.45
CA SER A 347 -14.25 -22.89 12.72
C SER A 347 -14.04 -23.73 11.46
N LYS A 348 -14.25 -23.19 10.26
CA LYS A 348 -14.19 -23.97 9.03
C LYS A 348 -13.78 -23.12 7.83
N GLU A 349 -12.94 -23.68 6.98
CA GLU A 349 -12.55 -23.10 5.69
C GLU A 349 -12.81 -24.14 4.58
N VAL A 350 -13.29 -23.66 3.44
CA VAL A 350 -13.54 -24.44 2.23
C VAL A 350 -13.06 -23.63 1.03
N VAL A 351 -12.31 -24.27 0.15
CA VAL A 351 -11.83 -23.67 -1.10
C VAL A 351 -12.65 -24.25 -2.25
N PHE A 352 -13.24 -23.39 -3.07
CA PHE A 352 -13.98 -23.75 -4.28
C PHE A 352 -13.17 -23.42 -5.51
N THR A 353 -12.91 -24.39 -6.39
CA THR A 353 -12.44 -24.09 -7.74
C THR A 353 -13.56 -23.46 -8.57
N TYR A 354 -13.25 -22.77 -9.67
CA TYR A 354 -14.28 -22.27 -10.59
C TYR A 354 -15.12 -23.42 -11.16
N GLU A 355 -14.52 -24.58 -11.43
CA GLU A 355 -15.26 -25.76 -11.85
C GLU A 355 -16.27 -26.21 -10.79
N ASP A 356 -15.92 -26.15 -9.50
CA ASP A 356 -16.86 -26.43 -8.42
C ASP A 356 -18.01 -25.42 -8.40
N LEU A 357 -17.74 -24.13 -8.62
CA LEU A 357 -18.77 -23.09 -8.67
C LEU A 357 -19.77 -23.33 -9.81
N PHE A 358 -19.32 -23.76 -10.99
CA PHE A 358 -20.21 -24.09 -12.11
C PHE A 358 -21.10 -25.32 -11.85
N ARG A 359 -20.77 -26.14 -10.85
CA ARG A 359 -21.57 -27.31 -10.44
C ARG A 359 -22.61 -26.96 -9.37
N LEU A 360 -22.55 -25.77 -8.77
CA LEU A 360 -23.52 -25.31 -7.78
C LEU A 360 -24.80 -24.78 -8.41
N PRO A 361 -25.93 -24.75 -7.67
CA PRO A 361 -27.16 -24.11 -8.14
C PRO A 361 -26.93 -22.62 -8.42
N MET A 362 -27.17 -22.22 -9.67
CA MET A 362 -27.00 -20.83 -10.12
C MET A 362 -28.34 -20.11 -10.25
N VAL A 363 -28.29 -18.81 -9.98
CA VAL A 363 -29.33 -17.82 -10.27
C VAL A 363 -28.87 -16.95 -11.43
N ASP A 364 -29.83 -16.55 -12.25
CA ASP A 364 -29.64 -15.75 -13.46
C ASP A 364 -30.59 -14.55 -13.37
N GLY A 365 -30.09 -13.34 -13.63
CA GLY A 365 -30.91 -12.13 -13.61
C GLY A 365 -30.25 -10.94 -14.31
N ASN A 366 -31.07 -10.09 -14.92
CA ASN A 366 -30.61 -8.79 -15.41
C ASN A 366 -30.48 -7.82 -14.24
N SER A 367 -29.41 -7.04 -14.23
CA SER A 367 -29.20 -6.02 -13.21
C SER A 367 -28.26 -4.92 -13.68
N SER A 368 -28.14 -3.88 -12.85
CA SER A 368 -27.30 -2.70 -13.02
C SER A 368 -27.12 -2.01 -11.66
N TYR A 369 -26.19 -1.05 -11.56
CA TYR A 369 -25.96 -0.31 -10.32
C TYR A 369 -25.61 1.15 -10.58
N GLU A 370 -25.84 2.02 -9.61
CA GLU A 370 -25.40 3.41 -9.67
C GLU A 370 -23.97 3.59 -9.15
N ASN A 371 -23.20 4.45 -9.81
CA ASN A 371 -21.96 4.98 -9.22
C ASN A 371 -22.27 6.14 -8.24
N GLN A 372 -21.24 6.69 -7.58
CA GLN A 372 -21.39 7.80 -6.63
C GLN A 372 -22.03 9.07 -7.21
N PHE A 373 -22.06 9.22 -8.53
CA PHE A 373 -22.64 10.37 -9.23
C PHE A 373 -24.08 10.09 -9.73
N GLY A 374 -24.63 8.91 -9.42
CA GLY A 374 -25.96 8.49 -9.89
C GLY A 374 -26.00 8.01 -11.34
N ASN A 375 -24.85 7.80 -12.00
CA ASN A 375 -24.84 7.20 -13.33
C ASN A 375 -25.03 5.69 -13.23
N VAL A 376 -25.93 5.15 -14.04
CA VAL A 376 -26.17 3.70 -14.13
C VAL A 376 -25.04 3.03 -14.91
N MET A 377 -24.41 2.04 -14.27
CA MET A 377 -23.28 1.27 -14.76
C MET A 377 -23.60 -0.24 -14.67
N GLY A 378 -22.76 -1.05 -15.32
CA GLY A 378 -22.83 -2.51 -15.18
C GLY A 378 -24.14 -3.14 -15.67
N LYS A 379 -24.87 -2.48 -16.57
CA LYS A 379 -26.11 -3.01 -17.11
C LYS A 379 -25.84 -4.31 -17.88
N GLY A 380 -26.48 -5.40 -17.50
CA GLY A 380 -26.38 -6.66 -18.22
C GLY A 380 -26.98 -7.83 -17.47
N ASN A 381 -26.80 -9.02 -18.02
CA ASN A 381 -27.21 -10.27 -17.42
C ASN A 381 -26.07 -10.83 -16.55
N TYR A 382 -26.39 -11.16 -15.31
CA TYR A 382 -25.46 -11.75 -14.35
C TYR A 382 -25.96 -13.12 -13.95
N LYS A 383 -25.04 -14.08 -13.88
CA LYS A 383 -25.35 -15.44 -13.46
C LYS A 383 -24.29 -15.98 -12.53
N GLY A 384 -24.73 -16.64 -11.46
CA GLY A 384 -23.84 -17.21 -10.47
C GLY A 384 -24.53 -17.74 -9.23
N VAL A 385 -23.78 -17.96 -8.16
CA VAL A 385 -24.23 -18.72 -6.99
C VAL A 385 -24.68 -17.77 -5.88
N GLU A 386 -25.81 -18.04 -5.23
CA GLU A 386 -26.25 -17.24 -4.07
C GLU A 386 -25.24 -17.34 -2.92
N PHE A 387 -24.95 -16.21 -2.27
CA PHE A 387 -24.04 -16.19 -1.12
C PHE A 387 -24.52 -17.09 0.02
N SER A 388 -25.84 -17.22 0.22
CA SER A 388 -26.44 -18.13 1.20
C SER A 388 -26.07 -19.60 0.96
N VAL A 389 -26.01 -20.03 -0.31
CA VAL A 389 -25.60 -21.38 -0.70
C VAL A 389 -24.11 -21.58 -0.42
N LEU A 390 -23.28 -20.61 -0.80
CA LEU A 390 -21.83 -20.62 -0.55
C LEU A 390 -21.53 -20.73 0.96
N LEU A 391 -22.19 -19.92 1.79
CA LEU A 391 -21.97 -19.92 3.24
C LEU A 391 -22.46 -21.20 3.93
N SER A 392 -23.42 -21.93 3.35
CA SER A 392 -23.87 -23.20 3.93
C SER A 392 -22.74 -24.23 4.10
N TYR A 393 -21.70 -24.15 3.26
CA TYR A 393 -20.53 -25.03 3.35
C TYR A 393 -19.63 -24.74 4.56
N VAL A 394 -19.72 -23.55 5.16
CA VAL A 394 -18.94 -23.15 6.35
C VAL A 394 -19.81 -22.97 7.61
N GLY A 395 -21.05 -23.45 7.57
CA GLY A 395 -21.99 -23.41 8.70
C GLY A 395 -22.99 -22.26 8.67
N GLY A 396 -23.05 -21.50 7.58
CA GLY A 396 -23.91 -20.35 7.41
C GLY A 396 -23.37 -19.09 8.12
N MET A 397 -24.26 -18.13 8.33
CA MET A 397 -24.01 -16.89 9.05
C MET A 397 -25.25 -16.58 9.90
N LYS A 398 -25.06 -15.96 11.07
CA LYS A 398 -26.11 -15.65 12.04
C LYS A 398 -26.40 -14.15 12.08
N ASP A 399 -27.56 -13.79 12.62
CA ASP A 399 -27.89 -12.40 12.88
C ASP A 399 -26.90 -11.80 13.90
N GLY A 400 -26.43 -10.59 13.62
CA GLY A 400 -25.34 -9.91 14.32
C GLY A 400 -23.92 -10.18 13.81
N GLU A 401 -23.70 -11.25 13.03
CA GLU A 401 -22.41 -11.46 12.34
C GLU A 401 -22.31 -10.55 11.10
N VAL A 402 -21.08 -10.36 10.61
CA VAL A 402 -20.81 -9.63 9.37
C VAL A 402 -20.06 -10.51 8.38
N LEU A 403 -20.38 -10.34 7.10
CA LEU A 403 -19.69 -10.99 5.99
C LEU A 403 -18.68 -10.01 5.41
N LYS A 404 -17.40 -10.37 5.41
CA LYS A 404 -16.36 -9.64 4.68
C LYS A 404 -16.08 -10.35 3.36
N VAL A 405 -16.20 -9.60 2.27
CA VAL A 405 -15.86 -10.07 0.93
C VAL A 405 -14.59 -9.35 0.49
N TYR A 406 -13.55 -10.13 0.22
CA TYR A 406 -12.24 -9.66 -0.20
C TYR A 406 -12.08 -9.90 -1.70
N SER A 407 -11.59 -8.87 -2.36
CA SER A 407 -11.23 -8.87 -3.76
C SER A 407 -9.73 -9.09 -3.89
N SER A 408 -9.26 -9.63 -5.03
CA SER A 408 -7.83 -9.85 -5.26
C SER A 408 -7.03 -8.55 -5.18
N ASP A 409 -7.65 -7.42 -5.52
CA ASP A 409 -7.09 -6.06 -5.42
C ASP A 409 -7.10 -5.49 -3.98
N GLY A 410 -7.22 -6.35 -2.96
CA GLY A 410 -7.27 -5.94 -1.55
C GLY A 410 -8.55 -5.18 -1.16
N TYR A 411 -9.47 -4.94 -2.08
CA TYR A 411 -10.71 -4.25 -1.78
C TYR A 411 -11.65 -5.11 -0.94
N ILE A 412 -12.15 -4.53 0.16
CA ILE A 412 -13.02 -5.22 1.12
C ILE A 412 -14.39 -4.55 1.15
N GLN A 413 -15.44 -5.36 1.02
CA GLN A 413 -16.81 -4.96 1.32
C GLN A 413 -17.37 -5.76 2.49
N ILE A 414 -18.06 -5.06 3.39
CA ILE A 414 -18.69 -5.64 4.57
C ILE A 414 -20.20 -5.68 4.35
N PHE A 415 -20.84 -6.82 4.59
CA PHE A 415 -22.28 -7.04 4.46
C PHE A 415 -22.86 -7.56 5.77
N CYS A 416 -24.09 -7.17 6.07
CA CYS A 416 -24.81 -7.68 7.23
C CYS A 416 -25.58 -8.96 6.88
N TYR A 417 -26.11 -9.61 7.91
CA TYR A 417 -26.94 -10.81 7.76
C TYR A 417 -28.07 -10.65 6.72
N TRP A 418 -28.78 -9.52 6.74
CA TRP A 418 -29.91 -9.27 5.83
C TRP A 418 -29.50 -9.05 4.37
N ASN A 419 -28.23 -8.72 4.08
CA ASN A 419 -27.77 -8.70 2.69
C ASN A 419 -27.67 -10.13 2.12
N VAL A 420 -27.29 -11.11 2.95
CA VAL A 420 -27.09 -12.50 2.53
C VAL A 420 -28.38 -13.32 2.62
N TYR A 421 -29.16 -13.12 3.68
CA TYR A 421 -30.45 -13.77 3.93
C TYR A 421 -31.55 -12.70 3.99
N PRO A 422 -31.95 -12.13 2.84
CA PRO A 422 -32.85 -10.99 2.82
C PRO A 422 -34.25 -11.33 3.36
N ASN A 423 -34.77 -10.44 4.20
CA ASN A 423 -36.20 -10.40 4.49
C ASN A 423 -36.97 -9.76 3.32
N GLU A 424 -38.30 -9.66 3.41
CA GLU A 424 -39.13 -9.10 2.33
C GLU A 424 -38.65 -7.72 1.86
N THR A 425 -38.31 -6.82 2.79
CA THR A 425 -37.84 -5.48 2.46
C THR A 425 -36.49 -5.48 1.75
N TYR A 426 -35.51 -6.24 2.25
CA TYR A 426 -34.20 -6.33 1.58
C TYR A 426 -34.35 -7.00 0.21
N LEU A 427 -35.18 -8.04 0.11
CA LEU A 427 -35.42 -8.74 -1.15
C LEU A 427 -36.08 -7.82 -2.19
N GLU A 428 -36.99 -6.93 -1.78
CA GLU A 428 -37.58 -5.93 -2.67
C GLU A 428 -36.54 -4.91 -3.18
N LEU A 429 -35.64 -4.45 -2.31
CA LEU A 429 -34.69 -3.37 -2.60
C LEU A 429 -33.41 -3.82 -3.31
N GLN A 430 -32.77 -4.90 -2.85
CA GLN A 430 -31.51 -5.40 -3.43
C GLN A 430 -31.69 -6.70 -4.21
N GLY A 431 -32.79 -7.41 -4.00
CA GLY A 431 -32.94 -8.77 -4.51
C GLY A 431 -31.97 -9.76 -3.89
N LYS A 432 -31.68 -10.82 -4.66
CA LYS A 432 -30.73 -11.85 -4.24
C LYS A 432 -29.29 -11.34 -4.41
N MET A 433 -28.46 -11.63 -3.40
CA MET A 433 -27.02 -11.39 -3.46
C MET A 433 -26.33 -12.66 -3.99
N ILE A 434 -25.69 -12.53 -5.15
CA ILE A 434 -24.97 -13.62 -5.80
C ILE A 434 -23.50 -13.29 -5.97
N LEU A 435 -22.68 -14.35 -5.97
CA LEU A 435 -21.36 -14.34 -6.56
C LEU A 435 -21.54 -14.67 -8.04
N ALA A 436 -21.60 -13.63 -8.88
CA ALA A 436 -21.66 -13.76 -10.32
C ALA A 436 -20.33 -14.33 -10.85
N ILE A 437 -20.44 -15.34 -11.71
CA ILE A 437 -19.32 -16.02 -12.38
C ILE A 437 -19.47 -15.99 -13.91
N GLU A 438 -20.54 -15.37 -14.40
CA GLU A 438 -20.84 -15.16 -15.80
C GLU A 438 -21.53 -13.79 -15.97
N TYR A 439 -21.13 -13.03 -16.98
CA TYR A 439 -21.72 -11.75 -17.36
C TYR A 439 -21.95 -11.69 -18.86
N ASN A 440 -23.20 -11.47 -19.28
CA ASN A 440 -23.62 -11.46 -20.69
C ASN A 440 -23.14 -12.69 -21.49
N GLY A 441 -23.09 -13.86 -20.86
CA GLY A 441 -22.65 -15.12 -21.47
C GLY A 441 -21.13 -15.33 -21.47
N GLU A 442 -20.34 -14.35 -21.04
CA GLU A 442 -18.90 -14.51 -20.82
C GLU A 442 -18.65 -15.05 -19.41
N GLN A 443 -17.96 -16.19 -19.33
CA GLN A 443 -17.71 -16.91 -18.09
C GLN A 443 -16.32 -16.62 -17.55
N ILE A 444 -16.15 -16.70 -16.23
CA ILE A 444 -14.81 -16.79 -15.63
C ILE A 444 -14.09 -18.06 -16.13
N PRO A 445 -12.76 -18.02 -16.34
CA PRO A 445 -11.85 -16.90 -16.09
C PRO A 445 -11.74 -15.90 -17.27
N SER A 446 -12.51 -16.07 -18.35
CA SER A 446 -12.45 -15.18 -19.52
C SER A 446 -13.02 -13.79 -19.23
N TRP A 447 -14.06 -13.72 -18.39
CA TRP A 447 -14.63 -12.46 -17.94
C TRP A 447 -13.62 -11.67 -17.08
N GLU A 448 -13.17 -10.52 -17.60
CA GLU A 448 -12.10 -9.69 -17.03
C GLU A 448 -12.35 -9.24 -15.59
N ASP A 449 -13.61 -8.94 -15.24
CA ASP A 449 -13.98 -8.52 -13.89
C ASP A 449 -13.95 -9.68 -12.87
N GLY A 450 -13.74 -10.93 -13.34
CA GLY A 450 -13.67 -12.12 -12.51
C GLY A 450 -14.96 -12.42 -11.74
N PRO A 451 -14.91 -13.27 -10.70
CA PRO A 451 -16.02 -13.48 -9.80
C PRO A 451 -16.41 -12.15 -9.14
N ARG A 452 -17.69 -11.80 -9.18
CA ARG A 452 -18.16 -10.47 -8.72
C ARG A 452 -19.37 -10.59 -7.81
N VAL A 453 -19.45 -9.72 -6.81
CA VAL A 453 -20.71 -9.51 -6.07
C VAL A 453 -21.72 -8.81 -6.97
N ALA A 454 -22.90 -9.41 -7.14
CA ALA A 454 -24.02 -8.78 -7.84
C ALA A 454 -25.30 -8.86 -7.01
N MET A 455 -26.07 -7.77 -7.05
CA MET A 455 -27.40 -7.66 -6.47
C MET A 455 -28.42 -7.79 -7.61
N LEU A 456 -29.46 -8.60 -7.44
CA LEU A 456 -30.46 -8.87 -8.48
C LEU A 456 -31.86 -8.36 -8.08
N PRO A 457 -32.06 -7.02 -7.97
CA PRO A 457 -33.37 -6.45 -7.64
C PRO A 457 -34.36 -6.63 -8.79
N ASN A 458 -35.66 -6.64 -8.46
CA ASN A 458 -36.72 -6.93 -9.42
C ASN A 458 -36.85 -5.88 -10.53
N ASP A 459 -36.51 -4.62 -10.24
CA ASP A 459 -36.49 -3.52 -11.21
C ASP A 459 -35.17 -3.43 -12.02
N CYS A 460 -34.26 -4.40 -11.81
CA CYS A 460 -32.95 -4.50 -12.45
C CYS A 460 -31.99 -3.33 -12.16
N LEU A 461 -32.23 -2.54 -11.10
CA LEU A 461 -31.35 -1.45 -10.68
C LEU A 461 -31.08 -1.48 -9.19
N TYR A 462 -29.82 -1.68 -8.80
CA TYR A 462 -29.38 -1.42 -7.43
C TYR A 462 -28.92 0.03 -7.31
N SER A 463 -29.82 0.91 -6.90
CA SER A 463 -29.57 2.35 -6.80
C SER A 463 -28.76 2.72 -5.55
N ASN A 464 -28.23 3.94 -5.51
CA ASN A 464 -27.61 4.49 -4.31
C ASN A 464 -28.59 4.54 -3.14
N LYS A 465 -29.89 4.69 -3.43
CA LYS A 465 -30.93 4.68 -2.40
C LYS A 465 -31.15 3.27 -1.84
N ASP A 466 -31.16 2.25 -2.69
CA ASP A 466 -31.25 0.86 -2.25
C ASP A 466 -30.02 0.48 -1.43
N CYS A 467 -28.84 0.91 -1.89
CA CYS A 467 -27.59 0.75 -1.16
C CYS A 467 -27.64 1.39 0.22
N GLU A 468 -28.12 2.64 0.34
CA GLU A 468 -28.29 3.31 1.62
C GLU A 468 -29.24 2.53 2.55
N MET A 469 -30.40 2.11 2.05
CA MET A 469 -31.42 1.42 2.85
C MET A 469 -31.05 -0.02 3.21
N THR A 470 -30.09 -0.62 2.50
CA THR A 470 -29.57 -1.98 2.74
C THR A 470 -28.16 -1.97 3.34
N SER A 471 -27.77 -0.85 3.98
CA SER A 471 -26.49 -0.67 4.65
C SER A 471 -26.67 -0.25 6.12
N TYR A 472 -25.64 -0.51 6.93
CA TYR A 472 -25.53 -0.03 8.32
C TYR A 472 -24.30 0.86 8.47
N GLN A 473 -24.21 1.62 9.55
CA GLN A 473 -23.01 2.42 9.85
C GLN A 473 -21.76 1.53 9.85
N GLY A 474 -20.69 2.02 9.19
CA GLY A 474 -19.44 1.27 9.03
C GLY A 474 -19.43 0.24 7.89
N GLN A 475 -20.49 0.14 7.08
CA GLN A 475 -20.54 -0.73 5.89
C GLN A 475 -21.27 -0.07 4.71
N GLY A 476 -21.08 -0.64 3.52
CA GLY A 476 -21.82 -0.28 2.29
C GLY A 476 -21.84 1.22 2.05
N TYR A 477 -23.05 1.80 1.90
CA TYR A 477 -23.26 3.21 1.60
C TYR A 477 -22.57 4.17 2.58
N TYR A 478 -22.56 3.82 3.86
CA TYR A 478 -22.00 4.70 4.91
C TYR A 478 -20.46 4.67 4.96
N GLN A 479 -19.83 3.78 4.20
CA GLN A 479 -18.37 3.75 4.00
C GLN A 479 -17.99 4.19 2.58
N TYR A 480 -18.84 3.90 1.61
CA TYR A 480 -18.72 4.28 0.20
C TYR A 480 -20.12 4.67 -0.30
N PRO A 481 -20.44 5.97 -0.49
CA PRO A 481 -21.77 6.42 -0.91
C PRO A 481 -22.00 6.15 -2.41
N SER A 482 -21.97 4.87 -2.78
CA SER A 482 -22.03 4.35 -4.14
C SER A 482 -22.55 2.92 -4.09
N ALA A 483 -23.64 2.63 -4.80
CA ALA A 483 -24.15 1.27 -4.95
C ALA A 483 -23.12 0.36 -5.63
N GLY A 484 -22.44 0.88 -6.65
CA GLY A 484 -21.37 0.18 -7.36
C GLY A 484 -20.17 -0.18 -6.51
N ALA A 485 -19.95 0.50 -5.37
CA ALA A 485 -18.91 0.08 -4.43
C ALA A 485 -19.21 -1.27 -3.78
N ARG A 486 -20.48 -1.69 -3.73
CA ARG A 486 -20.89 -3.00 -3.21
C ARG A 486 -20.71 -4.14 -4.21
N TRP A 487 -20.38 -3.82 -5.47
CA TRP A 487 -20.23 -4.78 -6.57
C TRP A 487 -18.76 -5.14 -6.76
N SER A 488 -18.13 -5.62 -5.69
CA SER A 488 -16.72 -6.04 -5.65
C SER A 488 -16.39 -7.01 -6.78
N LYS A 489 -15.31 -6.74 -7.49
CA LYS A 489 -14.78 -7.54 -8.61
C LYS A 489 -13.71 -8.50 -8.11
N CYS A 490 -13.35 -9.50 -8.91
CA CYS A 490 -12.25 -10.43 -8.63
C CYS A 490 -12.28 -10.98 -7.19
N VAL A 491 -13.47 -11.36 -6.71
CA VAL A 491 -13.67 -11.88 -5.35
C VAL A 491 -12.86 -13.15 -5.15
N CYS A 492 -12.04 -13.17 -4.10
CA CYS A 492 -11.14 -14.27 -3.78
C CYS A 492 -11.39 -14.88 -2.39
N VAL A 493 -11.87 -14.11 -1.41
CA VAL A 493 -12.20 -14.62 -0.07
C VAL A 493 -13.56 -14.11 0.40
N ILE A 494 -14.33 -15.00 1.00
CA ILE A 494 -15.63 -14.72 1.62
C ILE A 494 -15.55 -15.20 3.08
N GLU A 495 -15.58 -14.28 4.04
CA GLU A 495 -15.35 -14.59 5.45
C GLU A 495 -16.51 -14.14 6.35
N VAL A 496 -17.00 -15.05 7.17
CA VAL A 496 -17.97 -14.74 8.24
C VAL A 496 -17.21 -14.35 9.51
N CYS A 497 -17.41 -13.12 9.96
CA CYS A 497 -16.83 -12.57 11.19
C CYS A 497 -17.89 -12.34 12.27
N SER A 498 -17.54 -12.67 13.51
CA SER A 498 -18.36 -12.46 14.72
C SER A 498 -18.09 -11.14 15.42
#